data_AF-A0A2S8FD96-F1
#
_entry.id   AF-A0A2S8FD96-F1
#
_cell.length_a   1.000
_cell.length_b   1.000
_cell.length_c   1.000
_cell.angle_alpha   90.00
_cell.angle_beta   90.00
_cell.angle_gamma   90.00
#
_symmetry.space_group_name_H-M   'P 1'
#
loop_
_entity.id
_entity.type
_entity.pdbx_description
1 polymer ?
#
loop_
_entity_poly.entity_id
_entity_poly.type
_entity_poly.pdbx_seq_one_letter_code
_entity_poly.pdbx_strand_id
1 'polypeptide(L)'
;MTQSAYAAGDVAILRPNGGVVKLRDRQWTQIPAGFSCEVLDLQECTGAIELPPGLQVYELLLQGTQIETLPDDLQVEMAIHLTNCRELHSLPAGLTTGTLMLAGCSSLTSLPEGLDVWFLDMSGCWGFQHWPEQAHIRAGNLNLRGCTAIGSLPAYLGPLASLNVRDCSLLTEIPDGLKITGWIDIAQSGLAGLKQKPASLANVEARWQGVRIDDRIWTHPDSITLQEILGEENAEARRVLIDRFGQSRFMAEANAEILDEDQDAGGVRKLLRVPLPEDEPLVTLSCRCPSTGRDYFLRVPPTMQSCRHAAAWMAGYDNPDDYDPEIET
;
A
#
# COMPACT_ATOMS: atom_id res chain seq x y z
N MET A 1 5.81 32.49 1.18
CA MET A 1 6.12 32.82 2.59
C MET A 1 7.26 31.92 3.01
N THR A 2 8.29 32.52 3.59
CA THR A 2 9.68 32.03 3.66
C THR A 2 9.87 30.81 4.57
N GLN A 3 10.38 29.70 4.01
CA GLN A 3 11.02 28.62 4.78
C GLN A 3 12.35 29.14 5.32
N SER A 4 12.47 29.35 6.63
CA SER A 4 13.79 29.55 7.27
C SER A 4 14.23 28.25 7.91
N ALA A 5 15.35 27.70 7.44
CA ALA A 5 16.11 26.70 8.19
C ALA A 5 16.81 27.43 9.34
N TYR A 6 16.48 27.08 10.58
CA TYR A 6 17.10 27.68 11.77
C TYR A 6 18.43 26.98 12.09
N ALA A 7 19.44 27.72 12.53
CA ALA A 7 20.71 27.15 12.99
C ALA A 7 20.65 26.87 14.50
N ALA A 8 21.48 25.92 14.98
CA ALA A 8 21.55 25.45 16.37
C ALA A 8 21.83 26.53 17.46
N GLY A 9 22.00 27.80 17.10
CA GLY A 9 22.12 28.92 18.04
C GLY A 9 20.81 29.66 18.34
N ASP A 10 19.75 29.44 17.56
CA ASP A 10 18.48 30.18 17.63
C ASP A 10 17.37 29.43 18.37
N VAL A 11 17.70 28.33 19.06
CA VAL A 11 16.71 27.56 19.85
C VAL A 11 16.24 28.35 21.09
N ALA A 12 16.92 29.46 21.42
CA ALA A 12 16.42 30.46 22.35
C ALA A 12 15.45 31.40 21.61
N ILE A 13 14.16 31.26 21.91
CA ILE A 13 13.00 32.03 21.39
C ILE A 13 12.40 31.45 20.10
N LEU A 14 12.05 30.17 20.09
CA LEU A 14 10.92 29.72 19.29
C LEU A 14 9.67 29.74 20.17
N ARG A 15 8.92 30.85 20.10
CA ARG A 15 7.49 30.87 20.40
C ARG A 15 6.73 31.07 19.08
N PRO A 16 6.40 30.04 18.31
CA PRO A 16 5.42 30.16 17.26
C PRO A 16 4.08 29.67 17.83
N ASN A 17 3.18 30.59 18.18
CA ASN A 17 1.77 30.26 17.99
C ASN A 17 1.58 30.14 16.46
N GLY A 18 1.80 28.95 15.90
CA GLY A 18 1.67 28.62 14.48
C GLY A 18 2.97 28.62 13.68
N GLY A 19 3.14 27.63 12.79
CA GLY A 19 4.23 27.56 11.81
C GLY A 19 4.95 26.20 11.71
N VAL A 20 5.62 26.01 10.57
CA VAL A 20 6.42 24.82 10.25
C VAL A 20 7.88 25.04 10.66
N VAL A 21 8.39 24.18 11.54
CA VAL A 21 9.81 24.11 11.93
C VAL A 21 10.46 22.98 11.14
N LYS A 22 11.44 23.31 10.29
CA LYS A 22 12.21 22.32 9.52
C LYS A 22 13.62 22.21 10.07
N LEU A 23 14.06 21.00 10.40
CA LEU A 23 15.43 20.73 10.86
C LEU A 23 16.16 19.81 9.86
N ARG A 24 17.48 19.96 9.79
CA ARG A 24 18.40 19.19 8.93
C ARG A 24 19.64 18.78 9.74
N ASP A 25 20.22 17.61 9.46
CA ASP A 25 21.51 17.07 9.93
C ASP A 25 22.13 17.59 11.25
N ARG A 26 22.40 16.70 12.23
CA ARG A 26 23.17 16.95 13.49
C ARG A 26 22.71 18.12 14.38
N GLN A 27 21.53 18.70 14.15
CA GLN A 27 20.97 19.80 14.96
C GLN A 27 19.97 19.31 16.04
N TRP A 28 19.82 17.99 16.19
CA TRP A 28 18.88 17.32 17.08
C TRP A 28 19.16 17.53 18.58
N THR A 29 20.43 17.59 19.00
CA THR A 29 20.83 17.53 20.43
C THR A 29 20.49 18.76 21.27
N GLN A 30 19.78 19.74 20.70
CA GLN A 30 19.44 20.99 21.38
C GLN A 30 17.94 21.28 21.47
N ILE A 31 17.04 20.39 21.03
CA ILE A 31 15.61 20.63 21.25
C ILE A 31 15.31 20.53 22.75
N PRO A 32 14.86 21.61 23.42
CA PRO A 32 14.62 21.57 24.86
C PRO A 32 13.41 20.69 25.17
N ALA A 33 13.41 20.08 26.35
CA ALA A 33 12.22 19.42 26.88
C ALA A 33 11.03 20.39 26.89
N GLY A 34 9.85 19.90 26.50
CA GLY A 34 8.64 20.73 26.38
C GLY A 34 8.61 21.68 25.18
N PHE A 35 9.46 21.46 24.17
CA PHE A 35 9.36 22.15 22.89
C PHE A 35 7.99 21.93 22.24
N SER A 36 7.44 22.97 21.61
CA SER A 36 6.19 22.91 20.85
C SER A 36 6.21 23.75 19.59
N CYS A 37 5.54 23.26 18.54
CA CYS A 37 5.29 23.96 17.29
C CYS A 37 4.07 23.36 16.57
N GLU A 38 3.58 23.99 15.51
CA GLU A 38 2.47 23.43 14.72
C GLU A 38 2.97 22.22 13.92
N VAL A 39 3.94 22.40 13.03
CA VAL A 39 4.53 21.28 12.27
C VAL A 39 6.01 21.16 12.59
N LEU A 40 6.48 19.96 12.93
CA LEU A 40 7.90 19.63 13.03
C LEU A 40 8.29 18.71 11.88
N ASP A 41 9.15 19.19 10.99
CA ASP A 41 9.61 18.48 9.79
C ASP A 41 11.09 18.08 9.92
N LEU A 42 11.32 16.77 9.98
CA LEU A 42 12.62 16.14 10.21
C LEU A 42 13.01 15.21 9.04
N GLN A 43 12.30 15.24 7.92
CA GLN A 43 12.51 14.33 6.78
C GLN A 43 13.91 14.42 6.15
N GLU A 44 14.58 15.57 6.32
CA GLU A 44 15.93 15.81 5.81
C GLU A 44 17.04 15.46 6.83
N CYS A 45 16.69 14.82 7.95
CA CYS A 45 17.65 14.34 8.93
C CYS A 45 18.20 12.97 8.52
N THR A 46 19.52 12.88 8.27
CA THR A 46 20.16 11.64 7.80
C THR A 46 20.82 10.79 8.91
N GLY A 47 20.91 11.31 10.13
CA GLY A 47 21.49 10.62 11.29
C GLY A 47 20.44 10.04 12.25
N ALA A 48 20.91 9.45 13.34
CA ALA A 48 20.04 9.01 14.44
C ALA A 48 19.25 10.21 14.98
N ILE A 49 17.94 10.00 15.11
CA ILE A 49 16.98 10.94 15.68
C ILE A 49 16.55 10.35 17.01
N GLU A 50 16.71 11.09 18.09
CA GLU A 50 15.90 10.86 19.29
C GLU A 50 14.83 11.96 19.28
N LEU A 51 13.77 11.90 20.09
CA LEU A 51 12.83 13.02 20.25
C LEU A 51 12.78 13.41 21.72
N PRO A 52 12.54 14.68 22.07
CA PRO A 52 12.73 15.11 23.44
C PRO A 52 11.50 14.68 24.24
N PRO A 53 11.67 14.38 25.53
CA PRO A 53 10.52 14.10 26.38
C PRO A 53 9.59 15.31 26.40
N GLY A 54 8.29 15.03 26.33
CA GLY A 54 7.21 16.00 26.40
C GLY A 54 7.07 16.85 25.14
N LEU A 55 7.53 16.37 23.99
CA LEU A 55 7.32 17.02 22.69
C LEU A 55 5.81 17.14 22.40
N GLN A 56 5.36 18.35 22.09
CA GLN A 56 3.97 18.63 21.73
C GLN A 56 3.89 19.33 20.38
N VAL A 57 3.31 18.68 19.37
CA VAL A 57 3.16 19.26 18.03
C VAL A 57 1.78 18.98 17.43
N TYR A 58 1.35 19.77 16.45
CA TYR A 58 0.13 19.48 15.70
C TYR A 58 0.40 18.38 14.67
N GLU A 59 1.50 18.49 13.90
CA GLU A 59 1.95 17.48 12.94
C GLU A 59 3.46 17.19 13.07
N LEU A 60 3.84 15.93 12.89
CA LEU A 60 5.21 15.43 12.94
C LEU A 60 5.57 14.69 11.65
N LEU A 61 6.56 15.20 10.92
CA LEU A 61 7.03 14.63 9.65
C LEU A 61 8.41 13.99 9.83
N LEU A 62 8.47 12.67 9.71
CA LEU A 62 9.64 11.82 9.94
C LEU A 62 9.87 10.84 8.78
N GLN A 63 9.21 11.01 7.64
CA GLN A 63 9.25 10.07 6.52
C GLN A 63 10.70 9.78 6.08
N GLY A 64 11.02 8.49 5.94
CA GLY A 64 12.31 8.01 5.47
C GLY A 64 13.48 8.16 6.45
N THR A 65 13.23 8.65 7.68
CA THR A 65 14.28 8.79 8.69
C THR A 65 14.66 7.44 9.32
N GLN A 66 15.80 7.40 10.02
CA GLN A 66 16.28 6.24 10.78
C GLN A 66 15.76 6.22 12.22
N ILE A 67 14.57 6.78 12.47
CA ILE A 67 13.96 6.77 13.81
C ILE A 67 13.62 5.33 14.24
N GLU A 68 14.09 4.92 15.42
CA GLU A 68 13.90 3.56 15.94
C GLU A 68 12.66 3.43 16.84
N THR A 69 12.33 4.51 17.56
CA THR A 69 11.15 4.61 18.44
C THR A 69 10.73 6.07 18.65
N LEU A 70 9.50 6.29 19.13
CA LEU A 70 9.03 7.60 19.62
C LEU A 70 9.04 7.63 21.17
N PRO A 71 9.10 8.81 21.80
CA PRO A 71 9.09 8.93 23.25
C PRO A 71 7.68 8.67 23.83
N ASP A 72 7.62 8.10 25.03
CA ASP A 72 6.38 7.66 25.69
C ASP A 72 5.38 8.80 25.95
N ASP A 73 5.87 10.03 26.14
CA ASP A 73 5.06 11.21 26.45
C ASP A 73 4.82 12.12 25.23
N LEU A 74 5.11 11.62 24.02
CA LEU A 74 4.84 12.32 22.76
C LEU A 74 3.35 12.70 22.64
N GLN A 75 3.07 13.97 22.37
CA GLN A 75 1.72 14.45 22.06
C GLN A 75 1.69 15.00 20.64
N VAL A 76 0.92 14.36 19.76
CA VAL A 76 0.68 14.85 18.39
C VAL A 76 -0.81 14.90 18.10
N GLU A 77 -1.35 16.09 17.89
CA GLU A 77 -2.80 16.29 17.77
C GLU A 77 -3.36 15.75 16.44
N MET A 78 -2.73 16.10 15.31
CA MET A 78 -3.30 15.86 13.98
C MET A 78 -2.68 14.67 13.26
N ALA A 79 -1.36 14.65 13.03
CA ALA A 79 -0.77 13.61 12.21
C ALA A 79 0.70 13.30 12.54
N ILE A 80 1.04 12.02 12.53
CA ILE A 80 2.41 11.51 12.58
C ILE A 80 2.70 10.78 11.26
N HIS A 81 3.69 11.27 10.52
CA HIS A 81 4.12 10.68 9.26
C HIS A 81 5.47 9.97 9.42
N LEU A 82 5.45 8.65 9.38
CA LEU A 82 6.60 7.74 9.54
C LEU A 82 6.81 6.86 8.30
N THR A 83 6.22 7.21 7.16
CA THR A 83 6.34 6.43 5.92
C THR A 83 7.81 6.13 5.60
N ASN A 84 8.14 4.86 5.34
CA ASN A 84 9.48 4.35 5.05
C ASN A 84 10.52 4.50 6.20
N CYS A 85 10.10 4.67 7.45
CA CYS A 85 11.01 4.56 8.60
C CYS A 85 11.37 3.08 8.86
N ARG A 86 12.33 2.55 8.10
CA ARG A 86 12.64 1.10 8.07
C ARG A 86 13.29 0.58 9.35
N GLU A 87 13.85 1.45 10.19
CA GLU A 87 14.44 1.07 11.48
C GLU A 87 13.44 1.18 12.66
N LEU A 88 12.23 1.70 12.41
CA LEU A 88 11.19 1.83 13.43
C LEU A 88 10.70 0.44 13.86
N HIS A 89 11.05 0.02 15.08
CA HIS A 89 10.70 -1.29 15.60
C HIS A 89 9.58 -1.24 16.65
N SER A 90 9.33 -0.09 17.27
CA SER A 90 8.28 0.10 18.27
C SER A 90 7.66 1.48 18.25
N LEU A 91 6.44 1.57 18.76
CA LEU A 91 5.73 2.80 19.07
C LEU A 91 5.40 2.83 20.58
N PRO A 92 5.23 4.01 21.19
CA PRO A 92 4.92 4.14 22.61
C PRO A 92 3.51 3.64 22.94
N ALA A 93 3.35 3.06 24.13
CA ALA A 93 2.05 2.65 24.65
C ALA A 93 1.12 3.87 24.81
N GLY A 94 -0.16 3.68 24.51
CA GLY A 94 -1.16 4.74 24.61
C GLY A 94 -1.00 5.86 23.57
N LEU A 95 -0.26 5.63 22.48
CA LEU A 95 -0.09 6.63 21.42
C LEU A 95 -1.47 7.04 20.86
N THR A 96 -1.75 8.34 20.93
CA THR A 96 -2.97 8.92 20.36
C THR A 96 -2.65 10.03 19.37
N THR A 97 -3.31 10.02 18.21
CA THR A 97 -3.20 11.07 17.19
C THR A 97 -4.36 10.99 16.21
N GLY A 98 -4.56 12.00 15.36
CA GLY A 98 -5.54 11.94 14.28
C GLY A 98 -5.18 10.85 13.25
N THR A 99 -4.06 11.04 12.58
CA THR A 99 -3.57 10.20 11.47
C THR A 99 -2.19 9.63 11.80
N LEU A 100 -2.01 8.32 11.60
CA LEU A 100 -0.72 7.65 11.75
C LEU A 100 -0.35 6.97 10.43
N MET A 101 0.69 7.47 9.76
CA MET A 101 1.19 6.91 8.51
C MET A 101 2.48 6.12 8.75
N LEU A 102 2.41 4.79 8.67
CA LEU A 102 3.50 3.84 8.89
C LEU A 102 3.87 3.08 7.61
N ALA A 103 3.34 3.49 6.45
CA ALA A 103 3.53 2.73 5.21
C ALA A 103 5.02 2.46 4.94
N GLY A 104 5.40 1.20 4.71
CA GLY A 104 6.78 0.78 4.45
C GLY A 104 7.70 0.69 5.69
N CYS A 105 7.17 0.79 6.92
CA CYS A 105 7.93 0.50 8.15
C CYS A 105 8.16 -1.01 8.31
N SER A 106 9.12 -1.55 7.57
CA SER A 106 9.33 -3.01 7.44
C SER A 106 9.79 -3.72 8.71
N SER A 107 10.41 -3.02 9.66
CA SER A 107 10.88 -3.60 10.93
C SER A 107 9.85 -3.55 12.06
N LEU A 108 8.71 -2.89 11.85
CA LEU A 108 7.63 -2.82 12.84
C LEU A 108 6.88 -4.15 12.88
N THR A 109 7.02 -4.88 13.99
CA THR A 109 6.45 -6.22 14.14
C THR A 109 5.12 -6.24 14.91
N SER A 110 4.84 -5.20 15.70
CA SER A 110 3.61 -5.04 16.49
C SER A 110 3.15 -3.58 16.57
N LEU A 111 1.86 -3.39 16.90
CA LEU A 111 1.30 -2.09 17.30
C LEU A 111 1.34 -1.97 18.83
N PRO A 112 1.37 -0.75 19.39
CA PRO A 112 1.43 -0.56 20.83
C PRO A 112 0.07 -0.81 21.50
N GLU A 113 0.09 -1.23 22.76
CA GLU A 113 -1.12 -1.29 23.59
C GLU A 113 -1.75 0.09 23.74
N GLY A 114 -3.07 0.17 23.63
CA GLY A 114 -3.83 1.41 23.82
C GLY A 114 -3.68 2.42 22.68
N LEU A 115 -3.21 2.02 21.50
CA LEU A 115 -3.22 2.87 20.30
C LEU A 115 -4.64 3.40 20.03
N ASP A 116 -4.80 4.70 19.81
CA ASP A 116 -6.10 5.30 19.49
C ASP A 116 -5.99 6.39 18.42
N VAL A 117 -6.44 6.07 17.21
CA VAL A 117 -6.28 6.92 16.01
C VAL A 117 -7.55 6.98 15.17
N TRP A 118 -7.69 7.96 14.27
CA TRP A 118 -8.77 7.96 13.27
C TRP A 118 -8.35 7.22 11.99
N PHE A 119 -7.13 7.48 11.51
CA PHE A 119 -6.61 6.89 10.27
C PHE A 119 -5.28 6.20 10.53
N LEU A 120 -5.18 4.95 10.08
CA LEU A 120 -3.98 4.13 10.20
C LEU A 120 -3.60 3.55 8.84
N ASP A 121 -2.44 3.96 8.34
CA ASP A 121 -1.85 3.37 7.14
C ASP A 121 -0.60 2.57 7.49
N MET A 122 -0.68 1.25 7.33
CA MET A 122 0.42 0.30 7.54
C MET A 122 0.77 -0.42 6.24
N SER A 123 0.40 0.15 5.08
CA SER A 123 0.65 -0.51 3.81
C SER A 123 2.14 -0.80 3.60
N GLY A 124 2.48 -2.02 3.22
CA GLY A 124 3.88 -2.43 3.04
C GLY A 124 4.66 -2.68 4.34
N CYS A 125 4.02 -2.72 5.51
CA CYS A 125 4.65 -3.22 6.74
C CYS A 125 4.75 -4.76 6.71
N TRP A 126 5.68 -5.29 5.92
CA TRP A 126 5.80 -6.74 5.67
C TRP A 126 6.22 -7.56 6.91
N GLY A 127 6.89 -6.92 7.87
CA GLY A 127 7.30 -7.53 9.14
C GLY A 127 6.21 -7.58 10.21
N PHE A 128 5.06 -6.95 9.99
CA PHE A 128 3.99 -6.88 11.00
C PHE A 128 3.34 -8.24 11.23
N GLN A 129 3.33 -8.70 12.49
CA GLN A 129 2.90 -10.04 12.88
C GLN A 129 1.89 -10.04 14.04
N HIS A 130 1.96 -9.05 14.93
CA HIS A 130 1.24 -9.10 16.20
C HIS A 130 0.36 -7.87 16.43
N TRP A 131 -0.93 -8.13 16.65
CA TRP A 131 -1.86 -7.14 17.18
C TRP A 131 -1.70 -7.02 18.71
N PRO A 132 -1.92 -5.82 19.29
CA PRO A 132 -2.00 -5.65 20.74
C PRO A 132 -3.27 -6.34 21.29
N GLU A 133 -3.40 -6.38 22.62
CA GLU A 133 -4.65 -6.80 23.26
C GLU A 133 -5.75 -5.76 23.09
N GLN A 134 -5.39 -4.47 23.05
CA GLN A 134 -6.33 -3.38 22.83
C GLN A 134 -5.75 -2.27 21.93
N ALA A 135 -6.53 -1.86 20.94
CA ALA A 135 -6.33 -0.66 20.15
C ALA A 135 -7.68 -0.17 19.60
N HIS A 136 -7.73 1.09 19.17
CA HIS A 136 -8.94 1.70 18.64
C HIS A 136 -8.64 2.50 17.37
N ILE A 137 -9.46 2.27 16.35
CA ILE A 137 -9.47 3.06 15.12
C ILE A 137 -10.86 3.70 15.05
N ARG A 138 -10.94 5.01 15.31
CA ARG A 138 -12.17 5.78 15.56
C ARG A 138 -13.04 5.92 14.31
N ALA A 139 -13.70 4.85 13.85
CA ALA A 139 -14.59 4.91 12.68
C ALA A 139 -13.94 5.48 11.41
N GLY A 140 -12.61 5.44 11.31
CA GLY A 140 -11.88 5.90 10.12
C GLY A 140 -11.33 4.73 9.32
N ASN A 141 -10.20 4.93 8.65
CA ASN A 141 -9.69 4.01 7.65
C ASN A 141 -8.49 3.22 8.19
N LEU A 142 -8.50 1.91 7.94
CA LEU A 142 -7.38 1.03 8.17
C LEU A 142 -6.84 0.49 6.84
N ASN A 143 -5.59 0.82 6.52
CA ASN A 143 -4.91 0.30 5.34
C ASN A 143 -3.80 -0.68 5.76
N LEU A 144 -4.02 -1.97 5.45
CA LEU A 144 -3.10 -3.08 5.70
C LEU A 144 -2.51 -3.65 4.41
N ARG A 145 -2.64 -2.92 3.28
CA ARG A 145 -2.22 -3.45 1.98
C ARG A 145 -0.79 -4.00 2.03
N GLY A 146 -0.60 -5.25 1.62
CA GLY A 146 0.71 -5.89 1.57
C GLY A 146 1.27 -6.30 2.94
N CYS A 147 0.51 -6.23 4.03
CA CYS A 147 0.85 -6.90 5.28
C CYS A 147 0.63 -8.41 5.12
N THR A 148 1.55 -9.07 4.42
CA THR A 148 1.44 -10.47 3.95
C THR A 148 1.49 -11.50 5.07
N ALA A 149 2.04 -11.16 6.23
CA ALA A 149 2.14 -12.04 7.39
C ALA A 149 0.86 -12.08 8.26
N ILE A 150 -0.10 -11.18 8.03
CA ILE A 150 -1.34 -11.13 8.82
C ILE A 150 -2.28 -12.28 8.40
N GLY A 151 -2.53 -13.20 9.32
CA GLY A 151 -3.51 -14.28 9.16
C GLY A 151 -4.90 -13.99 9.72
N SER A 152 -5.02 -13.05 10.66
CA SER A 152 -6.29 -12.70 11.31
C SER A 152 -6.33 -11.23 11.74
N LEU A 153 -7.54 -10.73 11.95
CA LEU A 153 -7.80 -9.39 12.50
C LEU A 153 -8.45 -9.53 13.89
N PRO A 154 -8.18 -8.61 14.83
CA PRO A 154 -8.93 -8.51 16.07
C PRO A 154 -10.34 -7.96 15.85
N ALA A 155 -11.32 -8.53 16.55
CA ALA A 155 -12.71 -8.05 16.52
C ALA A 155 -12.87 -6.62 17.08
N TYR A 156 -11.96 -6.19 17.96
CA TYR A 156 -12.04 -4.90 18.66
C TYR A 156 -11.65 -3.69 17.78
N LEU A 157 -11.04 -3.90 16.60
CA LEU A 157 -10.56 -2.79 15.77
C LEU A 157 -11.67 -1.88 15.23
N GLY A 158 -12.93 -2.32 15.29
CA GLY A 158 -14.08 -1.59 14.77
C GLY A 158 -14.78 -0.69 15.79
N PRO A 159 -15.65 0.22 15.32
CA PRO A 159 -16.11 0.36 13.93
C PRO A 159 -15.07 1.00 13.00
N LEU A 160 -14.97 0.52 11.75
CA LEU A 160 -14.14 1.09 10.69
C LEU A 160 -15.02 1.70 9.60
N ALA A 161 -14.65 2.86 9.04
CA ALA A 161 -15.26 3.36 7.80
C ALA A 161 -14.79 2.56 6.58
N SER A 162 -13.50 2.22 6.54
CA SER A 162 -12.98 1.35 5.48
C SER A 162 -11.81 0.49 5.92
N LEU A 163 -11.65 -0.61 5.19
CA LEU A 163 -10.58 -1.57 5.40
C LEU A 163 -9.94 -1.96 4.06
N ASN A 164 -8.65 -1.74 3.90
CA ASN A 164 -7.90 -2.23 2.76
C ASN A 164 -7.00 -3.38 3.21
N VAL A 165 -7.31 -4.59 2.77
CA VAL A 165 -6.53 -5.81 3.05
C VAL A 165 -5.96 -6.41 1.78
N ARG A 166 -5.75 -5.57 0.76
CA ARG A 166 -5.14 -6.02 -0.49
C ARG A 166 -3.81 -6.71 -0.24
N ASP A 167 -3.53 -7.76 -0.99
CA ASP A 167 -2.27 -8.50 -0.90
C ASP A 167 -2.03 -9.18 0.48
N CYS A 168 -3.00 -9.19 1.41
CA CYS A 168 -2.96 -9.98 2.65
C CYS A 168 -3.36 -11.44 2.38
N SER A 169 -2.50 -12.20 1.70
CA SER A 169 -2.81 -13.54 1.20
C SER A 169 -3.12 -14.58 2.29
N LEU A 170 -2.64 -14.38 3.51
CA LEU A 170 -2.90 -15.26 4.66
C LEU A 170 -4.21 -14.94 5.39
N LEU A 171 -4.83 -13.78 5.15
CA LEU A 171 -6.08 -13.38 5.79
C LEU A 171 -7.27 -14.04 5.08
N THR A 172 -7.77 -15.14 5.65
CA THR A 172 -8.83 -15.97 5.04
C THR A 172 -10.21 -15.81 5.68
N GLU A 173 -10.29 -15.08 6.79
CA GLU A 173 -11.54 -14.83 7.51
C GLU A 173 -11.59 -13.40 8.08
N ILE A 174 -12.82 -12.94 8.35
CA ILE A 174 -13.08 -11.69 9.08
C ILE A 174 -13.66 -12.09 10.43
N PRO A 175 -13.10 -11.58 11.56
CA PRO A 175 -13.59 -11.93 12.88
C PRO A 175 -15.03 -11.47 13.10
N ASP A 176 -15.78 -12.27 13.85
CA ASP A 176 -17.10 -11.87 14.35
C ASP A 176 -16.96 -10.62 15.22
N GLY A 177 -17.77 -9.60 14.94
CA GLY A 177 -17.77 -8.34 15.69
C GLY A 177 -16.96 -7.21 15.09
N LEU A 178 -16.07 -7.47 14.11
CA LEU A 178 -15.42 -6.39 13.35
C LEU A 178 -16.47 -5.71 12.46
N LYS A 179 -16.83 -4.48 12.83
CA LYS A 179 -17.79 -3.67 12.09
C LYS A 179 -17.09 -2.80 11.05
N ILE A 180 -17.51 -2.91 9.80
CA ILE A 180 -17.09 -2.04 8.70
C ILE A 180 -18.35 -1.37 8.16
N THR A 181 -18.35 -0.04 8.00
CA THR A 181 -19.55 0.72 7.64
C THR A 181 -19.55 1.22 6.20
N GLY A 182 -18.37 1.40 5.58
CA GLY A 182 -18.23 1.83 4.19
C GLY A 182 -17.87 0.69 3.26
N TRP A 183 -16.57 0.42 3.12
CA TRP A 183 -16.06 -0.53 2.12
C TRP A 183 -14.87 -1.35 2.60
N ILE A 184 -14.68 -2.51 1.97
CA ILE A 184 -13.50 -3.37 2.12
C ILE A 184 -12.88 -3.67 0.75
N ASP A 185 -11.57 -3.49 0.60
CA ASP A 185 -10.83 -3.94 -0.59
C ASP A 185 -10.10 -5.24 -0.28
N ILE A 186 -10.48 -6.30 -1.00
CA ILE A 186 -10.09 -7.68 -0.75
C ILE A 186 -9.16 -8.25 -1.82
N ALA A 187 -8.77 -7.45 -2.81
CA ALA A 187 -8.04 -7.98 -3.96
C ALA A 187 -6.73 -8.65 -3.54
N GLN A 188 -6.46 -9.85 -4.07
CA GLN A 188 -5.25 -10.63 -3.74
C GLN A 188 -5.09 -11.00 -2.24
N SER A 189 -6.11 -10.79 -1.41
CA SER A 189 -6.15 -11.31 -0.04
C SER A 189 -6.61 -12.78 0.01
N GLY A 190 -6.46 -13.46 1.15
CA GLY A 190 -7.06 -14.78 1.35
C GLY A 190 -8.60 -14.76 1.26
N LEU A 191 -9.23 -13.62 1.59
CA LEU A 191 -10.68 -13.41 1.47
C LEU A 191 -11.18 -13.47 0.02
N ALA A 192 -10.31 -13.17 -0.95
CA ALA A 192 -10.65 -13.20 -2.37
C ALA A 192 -11.10 -14.59 -2.88
N GLY A 193 -10.74 -15.66 -2.16
CA GLY A 193 -11.08 -17.04 -2.48
C GLY A 193 -12.39 -17.56 -1.87
N LEU A 194 -13.06 -16.75 -1.04
CA LEU A 194 -14.28 -17.17 -0.35
C LEU A 194 -15.41 -17.48 -1.35
N LYS A 195 -16.11 -18.60 -1.11
CA LYS A 195 -17.28 -19.02 -1.92
C LYS A 195 -18.60 -18.43 -1.42
N GLN A 196 -18.57 -17.71 -0.31
CA GLN A 196 -19.69 -16.95 0.22
C GLN A 196 -19.16 -15.72 0.95
N LYS A 197 -19.87 -14.60 0.81
CA LYS A 197 -19.56 -13.37 1.55
C LYS A 197 -19.89 -13.55 3.04
N PRO A 198 -18.99 -13.20 3.96
CA PRO A 198 -19.26 -13.30 5.39
C PRO A 198 -20.49 -12.49 5.81
N ALA A 199 -21.28 -13.00 6.75
CA ALA A 199 -22.49 -12.33 7.24
C ALA A 199 -22.20 -10.95 7.85
N SER A 200 -21.05 -10.80 8.51
CA SER A 200 -20.54 -9.53 9.06
C SER A 200 -20.33 -8.47 7.98
N LEU A 201 -20.18 -8.87 6.72
CA LEU A 201 -19.95 -8.00 5.57
C LEU A 201 -21.17 -7.87 4.66
N ALA A 202 -22.34 -8.42 5.01
CA ALA A 202 -23.49 -8.46 4.11
C ALA A 202 -23.84 -7.10 3.48
N ASN A 203 -23.77 -6.02 4.27
CA ASN A 203 -24.07 -4.65 3.82
C ASN A 203 -22.81 -3.80 3.52
N VAL A 204 -21.63 -4.42 3.46
CA VAL A 204 -20.36 -3.73 3.20
C VAL A 204 -20.07 -3.79 1.71
N GLU A 205 -19.69 -2.64 1.13
CA GLU A 205 -19.25 -2.58 -0.26
C GLU A 205 -17.91 -3.31 -0.40
N ALA A 206 -17.87 -4.36 -1.23
CA ALA A 206 -16.63 -5.03 -1.57
C ALA A 206 -15.98 -4.31 -2.76
N ARG A 207 -14.65 -4.21 -2.71
CA ARG A 207 -13.83 -3.64 -3.77
C ARG A 207 -12.74 -4.61 -4.19
N TRP A 208 -12.39 -4.51 -5.46
CA TRP A 208 -11.26 -5.17 -6.08
C TRP A 208 -10.33 -4.12 -6.65
N GLN A 209 -9.26 -3.81 -5.94
CA GLN A 209 -8.28 -2.80 -6.35
C GLN A 209 -8.92 -1.43 -6.62
N GLY A 210 -9.74 -0.95 -5.67
CA GLY A 210 -10.44 0.33 -5.73
C GLY A 210 -11.75 0.31 -6.52
N VAL A 211 -12.01 -0.72 -7.32
CA VAL A 211 -13.23 -0.85 -8.12
C VAL A 211 -14.28 -1.63 -7.32
N ARG A 212 -15.51 -1.13 -7.25
CA ARG A 212 -16.62 -1.84 -6.60
C ARG A 212 -16.92 -3.15 -7.34
N ILE A 213 -17.10 -4.22 -6.57
CA ILE A 213 -17.55 -5.52 -7.08
C ILE A 213 -18.85 -5.95 -6.40
N ASP A 214 -19.65 -6.74 -7.10
CA ASP A 214 -20.77 -7.43 -6.50
C ASP A 214 -20.34 -8.76 -5.84
N ASP A 215 -21.25 -9.36 -5.10
CA ASP A 215 -21.01 -10.61 -4.39
C ASP A 215 -20.73 -11.77 -5.37
N ARG A 216 -21.25 -11.74 -6.61
CA ARG A 216 -20.99 -12.78 -7.63
C ARG A 216 -19.55 -12.72 -8.12
N ILE A 217 -19.03 -11.54 -8.45
CA ILE A 217 -17.64 -11.33 -8.88
C ILE A 217 -16.68 -11.73 -7.76
N TRP A 218 -17.05 -11.48 -6.50
CA TRP A 218 -16.33 -12.00 -5.35
C TRP A 218 -16.43 -13.53 -5.27
N THR A 219 -17.60 -14.12 -5.10
CA THR A 219 -17.70 -15.51 -4.61
C THR A 219 -17.80 -16.56 -5.70
N HIS A 220 -18.16 -16.16 -6.92
CA HIS A 220 -18.35 -17.02 -8.08
C HIS A 220 -17.62 -16.45 -9.32
N PRO A 221 -16.30 -16.23 -9.25
CA PRO A 221 -15.53 -15.75 -10.41
C PRO A 221 -15.64 -16.68 -11.63
N ASP A 222 -15.86 -17.97 -11.41
CA ASP A 222 -16.06 -18.97 -12.47
C ASP A 222 -17.32 -18.70 -13.32
N SER A 223 -18.26 -17.89 -12.82
CA SER A 223 -19.46 -17.46 -13.54
C SER A 223 -19.23 -16.33 -14.54
N ILE A 224 -18.09 -15.64 -14.44
CA ILE A 224 -17.72 -14.58 -15.38
C ILE A 224 -17.50 -15.22 -16.76
N THR A 225 -18.03 -14.57 -17.80
CA THR A 225 -17.90 -15.06 -19.17
C THR A 225 -16.98 -14.19 -20.00
N LEU A 226 -16.37 -14.75 -21.04
CA LEU A 226 -15.57 -13.95 -21.99
C LEU A 226 -16.41 -12.85 -22.65
N GLN A 227 -17.68 -13.13 -22.98
CA GLN A 227 -18.56 -12.14 -23.59
C GLN A 227 -18.82 -10.96 -22.66
N GLU A 228 -19.00 -11.22 -21.36
CA GLU A 228 -19.14 -10.18 -20.34
C GLU A 228 -17.89 -9.28 -20.29
N ILE A 229 -16.69 -9.88 -20.34
CA ILE A 229 -15.43 -9.13 -20.36
C ILE A 229 -15.30 -8.27 -21.62
N LEU A 230 -15.51 -8.85 -22.79
CA LEU A 230 -15.34 -8.13 -24.07
C LEU A 230 -16.41 -7.04 -24.28
N GLY A 231 -17.59 -7.19 -23.66
CA GLY A 231 -18.69 -6.24 -23.75
C GLY A 231 -18.73 -5.16 -22.65
N GLU A 232 -17.90 -5.26 -21.62
CA GLU A 232 -17.79 -4.23 -20.57
C GLU A 232 -17.11 -2.98 -21.14
N GLU A 233 -17.77 -1.82 -21.07
CA GLU A 233 -17.24 -0.55 -21.60
C GLU A 233 -16.26 0.13 -20.65
N ASN A 234 -16.43 -0.07 -19.33
CA ASN A 234 -15.55 0.53 -18.34
C ASN A 234 -14.25 -0.28 -18.23
N ALA A 235 -13.14 0.29 -18.70
CA ALA A 235 -11.83 -0.36 -18.70
C ALA A 235 -11.37 -0.86 -17.31
N GLU A 236 -11.72 -0.15 -16.22
CA GLU A 236 -11.39 -0.58 -14.85
C GLU A 236 -12.25 -1.75 -14.38
N ALA A 237 -13.55 -1.77 -14.73
CA ALA A 237 -14.42 -2.92 -14.48
C ALA A 237 -13.97 -4.13 -15.29
N ARG A 238 -13.62 -3.94 -16.58
CA ARG A 238 -13.10 -4.99 -17.45
C ARG A 238 -11.82 -5.60 -16.88
N ARG A 239 -10.89 -4.77 -16.37
CA ARG A 239 -9.67 -5.22 -15.71
C ARG A 239 -9.96 -6.12 -14.50
N VAL A 240 -10.96 -5.76 -13.69
CA VAL A 240 -11.39 -6.57 -12.55
C VAL A 240 -11.98 -7.90 -13.01
N LEU A 241 -12.84 -7.89 -14.03
CA LEU A 241 -13.40 -9.11 -14.60
C LEU A 241 -12.31 -10.03 -15.14
N ILE A 242 -11.31 -9.51 -15.86
CA ILE A 242 -10.16 -10.28 -16.34
C ILE A 242 -9.35 -10.88 -15.18
N ASP A 243 -9.06 -10.10 -14.14
CA ASP A 243 -8.31 -10.57 -12.97
C ASP A 243 -9.06 -11.69 -12.23
N ARG A 244 -10.38 -11.54 -12.05
CA ARG A 244 -11.24 -12.57 -11.44
C ARG A 244 -11.46 -13.79 -12.33
N PHE A 245 -11.56 -13.62 -13.64
CA PHE A 245 -11.69 -14.69 -14.62
C PHE A 245 -10.40 -15.52 -14.75
N GLY A 246 -9.26 -14.89 -14.48
CA GLY A 246 -7.92 -15.46 -14.61
C GLY A 246 -7.29 -15.12 -15.94
N GLN A 247 -6.12 -14.46 -15.91
CA GLN A 247 -5.44 -13.96 -17.11
C GLN A 247 -5.11 -15.07 -18.11
N SER A 248 -4.58 -16.20 -17.69
CA SER A 248 -4.24 -17.31 -18.60
C SER A 248 -5.47 -17.86 -19.32
N ARG A 249 -6.60 -17.98 -18.61
CA ARG A 249 -7.88 -18.41 -19.19
C ARG A 249 -8.39 -17.38 -20.19
N PHE A 250 -8.32 -16.09 -19.83
CA PHE A 250 -8.72 -14.99 -20.70
C PHE A 250 -7.93 -14.99 -22.01
N MET A 251 -6.60 -15.06 -21.95
CA MET A 251 -5.75 -15.07 -23.16
C MET A 251 -6.05 -16.26 -24.08
N ALA A 252 -6.34 -17.43 -23.50
CA ALA A 252 -6.70 -18.62 -24.26
C ALA A 252 -8.08 -18.50 -24.91
N GLU A 253 -9.12 -18.14 -24.15
CA GLU A 253 -10.49 -18.07 -24.67
C GLU A 253 -10.71 -16.88 -25.61
N ALA A 254 -10.00 -15.78 -25.40
CA ALA A 254 -10.03 -14.60 -26.28
C ALA A 254 -9.26 -14.80 -27.60
N ASN A 255 -8.61 -15.96 -27.80
CA ASN A 255 -7.73 -16.25 -28.95
C ASN A 255 -6.68 -15.16 -29.17
N ALA A 256 -5.93 -14.82 -28.12
CA ALA A 256 -4.90 -13.80 -28.20
C ALA A 256 -3.90 -14.06 -29.34
N GLU A 257 -3.66 -13.05 -30.17
CA GLU A 257 -2.68 -13.08 -31.25
C GLU A 257 -1.27 -12.97 -30.66
N ILE A 258 -0.36 -13.87 -31.06
CA ILE A 258 1.06 -13.74 -30.74
C ILE A 258 1.68 -12.78 -31.77
N LEU A 259 2.05 -11.57 -31.32
CA LEU A 259 2.72 -10.57 -32.14
C LEU A 259 4.23 -10.86 -32.26
N ASP A 260 4.84 -11.31 -31.17
CA ASP A 260 6.26 -11.63 -31.09
C ASP A 260 6.50 -12.70 -30.03
N GLU A 261 7.58 -13.46 -30.18
CA GLU A 261 8.06 -14.47 -29.24
C GLU A 261 9.59 -14.43 -29.22
N ASP A 262 10.16 -14.23 -28.04
CA ASP A 262 11.60 -14.27 -27.83
C ASP A 262 11.95 -15.00 -26.52
N GLN A 263 13.23 -15.00 -26.18
CA GLN A 263 13.73 -15.61 -24.96
C GLN A 263 14.76 -14.69 -24.29
N ASP A 264 14.65 -14.58 -22.97
CA ASP A 264 15.63 -13.93 -22.10
C ASP A 264 16.18 -14.91 -21.05
N ALA A 265 16.88 -14.38 -20.05
CA ALA A 265 17.41 -15.17 -18.93
C ALA A 265 16.30 -15.80 -18.06
N GLY A 266 15.10 -15.20 -18.02
CA GLY A 266 13.92 -15.67 -17.30
C GLY A 266 13.09 -16.70 -18.07
N GLY A 267 13.26 -16.81 -19.39
CA GLY A 267 12.65 -17.84 -20.22
C GLY A 267 11.97 -17.28 -21.46
N VAL A 268 10.97 -18.01 -21.96
CA VAL A 268 10.21 -17.60 -23.15
C VAL A 268 9.27 -16.45 -22.78
N ARG A 269 9.32 -15.37 -23.56
CA ARG A 269 8.34 -14.28 -23.50
C ARG A 269 7.49 -14.26 -24.76
N LYS A 270 6.24 -13.85 -24.61
CA LYS A 270 5.32 -13.67 -25.73
C LYS A 270 4.66 -12.31 -25.64
N LEU A 271 4.65 -11.58 -26.74
CA LEU A 271 3.84 -10.37 -26.87
C LEU A 271 2.48 -10.79 -27.42
N LEU A 272 1.45 -10.69 -26.57
CA LEU A 272 0.09 -11.12 -26.88
C LEU A 272 -0.80 -9.92 -27.13
N ARG A 273 -1.72 -10.03 -28.09
CA ARG A 273 -2.71 -9.02 -28.42
C ARG A 273 -4.11 -9.59 -28.44
N VAL A 274 -5.02 -8.94 -27.74
CA VAL A 274 -6.46 -9.21 -27.79
C VAL A 274 -7.17 -7.98 -28.36
N PRO A 275 -7.78 -8.08 -29.55
CA PRO A 275 -8.63 -7.01 -30.07
C PRO A 275 -9.83 -6.79 -29.15
N LEU A 276 -10.08 -5.53 -28.78
CA LEU A 276 -11.28 -5.14 -28.04
C LEU A 276 -12.22 -4.39 -29.01
N PRO A 277 -13.50 -4.76 -29.11
CA PRO A 277 -14.46 -4.03 -29.94
C PRO A 277 -14.62 -2.59 -29.45
N GLU A 278 -14.57 -1.61 -30.35
CA GLU A 278 -14.76 -0.18 -30.06
C GLU A 278 -13.79 0.40 -29.00
N ASP A 279 -12.68 -0.29 -28.72
CA ASP A 279 -11.68 0.11 -27.73
C ASP A 279 -10.26 -0.18 -28.24
N GLU A 280 -9.26 0.36 -27.55
CA GLU A 280 -7.86 0.06 -27.79
C GLU A 280 -7.59 -1.44 -27.55
N PRO A 281 -6.84 -2.14 -28.42
CA PRO A 281 -6.52 -3.54 -28.20
C PRO A 281 -5.70 -3.72 -26.93
N LEU A 282 -5.99 -4.77 -26.18
CA LEU A 282 -5.17 -5.15 -25.05
C LEU A 282 -3.88 -5.81 -25.57
N VAL A 283 -2.74 -5.21 -25.28
CA VAL A 283 -1.43 -5.81 -25.56
C VAL A 283 -0.71 -6.10 -24.24
N THR A 284 -0.21 -7.32 -24.09
CA THR A 284 0.48 -7.75 -22.87
C THR A 284 1.78 -8.48 -23.19
N LEU A 285 2.84 -8.18 -22.45
CA LEU A 285 4.00 -9.04 -22.37
C LEU A 285 3.72 -10.18 -21.39
N SER A 286 3.69 -11.41 -21.91
CA SER A 286 3.66 -12.62 -21.10
C SER A 286 5.08 -13.01 -20.72
N CYS A 287 5.38 -13.11 -19.44
CA CYS A 287 6.66 -13.60 -18.92
C CYS A 287 6.43 -14.59 -17.78
N ARG A 288 7.31 -15.59 -17.66
CA ARG A 288 7.29 -16.54 -16.55
C ARG A 288 8.30 -16.11 -15.50
N CYS A 289 7.87 -15.96 -14.26
CA CYS A 289 8.77 -15.67 -13.16
C CYS A 289 9.58 -16.93 -12.80
N PRO A 290 10.91 -16.93 -12.89
CA PRO A 290 11.73 -18.12 -12.62
C PRO A 290 11.65 -18.60 -11.17
N SER A 291 11.45 -17.69 -10.23
CA SER A 291 11.42 -18.00 -8.79
C SER A 291 10.10 -18.59 -8.31
N THR A 292 8.99 -18.25 -8.97
CA THR A 292 7.64 -18.69 -8.56
C THR A 292 6.97 -19.63 -9.55
N GLY A 293 7.50 -19.73 -10.78
CA GLY A 293 6.89 -20.45 -11.89
C GLY A 293 5.57 -19.86 -12.39
N ARG A 294 5.15 -18.69 -11.88
CA ARG A 294 3.91 -18.01 -12.29
C ARG A 294 4.09 -17.32 -13.63
N ASP A 295 3.07 -17.40 -14.46
CA ASP A 295 2.95 -16.63 -15.69
C ASP A 295 2.32 -15.27 -15.38
N TYR A 296 3.01 -14.20 -15.75
CA TYR A 296 2.56 -12.81 -15.63
C TYR A 296 2.19 -12.28 -17.01
N PHE A 297 1.13 -11.48 -17.07
CA PHE A 297 0.69 -10.79 -18.28
C PHE A 297 0.66 -9.30 -17.97
N LEU A 298 1.69 -8.60 -18.43
CA LEU A 298 1.96 -7.20 -18.09
C LEU A 298 1.47 -6.32 -19.24
N ARG A 299 0.49 -5.43 -18.98
CA ARG A 299 -0.04 -4.53 -20.01
C ARG A 299 1.05 -3.58 -20.48
N VAL A 300 1.21 -3.48 -21.80
CA VAL A 300 2.10 -2.53 -22.48
C VAL A 300 1.30 -1.73 -23.50
N PRO A 301 1.82 -0.60 -24.01
CA PRO A 301 1.10 0.18 -25.02
C PRO A 301 0.75 -0.67 -26.26
N PRO A 302 -0.39 -0.39 -26.91
CA PRO A 302 -0.91 -1.24 -27.98
C PRO A 302 -0.06 -1.21 -29.26
N THR A 303 0.85 -0.24 -29.38
CA THR A 303 1.70 -0.03 -30.55
C THR A 303 2.93 -0.94 -30.53
N MET A 304 3.21 -1.61 -29.41
CA MET A 304 4.36 -2.51 -29.27
C MET A 304 4.31 -3.63 -30.31
N GLN A 305 5.47 -3.92 -30.92
CA GLN A 305 5.62 -4.95 -31.95
C GLN A 305 6.61 -6.05 -31.56
N SER A 306 7.37 -5.88 -30.47
CA SER A 306 8.34 -6.89 -30.02
C SER A 306 8.40 -7.02 -28.50
N CYS A 307 8.75 -8.22 -28.04
CA CYS A 307 8.97 -8.53 -26.63
C CYS A 307 10.07 -7.66 -26.01
N ARG A 308 11.20 -7.49 -26.72
CA ARG A 308 12.30 -6.63 -26.27
C ARG A 308 11.88 -5.17 -26.05
N HIS A 309 11.10 -4.60 -26.96
CA HIS A 309 10.63 -3.23 -26.81
C HIS A 309 9.62 -3.11 -25.66
N ALA A 310 8.72 -4.08 -25.52
CA ALA A 310 7.81 -4.14 -24.38
C ALA A 310 8.57 -4.23 -23.03
N ALA A 311 9.60 -5.06 -22.94
CA ALA A 311 10.45 -5.19 -21.76
C ALA A 311 11.20 -3.89 -21.43
N ALA A 312 11.84 -3.28 -22.44
CA ALA A 312 12.54 -2.00 -22.30
C ALA A 312 11.61 -0.88 -21.80
N TRP A 313 10.41 -0.79 -22.39
CA TRP A 313 9.40 0.20 -21.98
C TRP A 313 8.98 0.04 -20.52
N MET A 314 8.76 -1.20 -20.06
CA MET A 314 8.42 -1.48 -18.67
C MET A 314 9.57 -1.11 -17.71
N ALA A 315 10.82 -1.20 -18.17
CA ALA A 315 11.99 -0.75 -17.43
C ALA A 315 12.23 0.77 -17.52
N GLY A 316 11.38 1.51 -18.25
CA GLY A 316 11.45 2.97 -18.36
C GLY A 316 12.29 3.49 -19.55
N TYR A 317 12.60 2.64 -20.52
CA TYR A 317 13.35 2.99 -21.73
C TYR A 317 12.44 3.08 -22.95
N ASP A 318 12.51 4.19 -23.69
CA ASP A 318 11.79 4.35 -24.95
C ASP A 318 12.47 3.63 -26.13
N ASN A 319 13.80 3.52 -26.09
CA ASN A 319 14.58 2.84 -27.11
C ASN A 319 15.05 1.46 -26.59
N PRO A 320 14.68 0.34 -27.23
CA PRO A 320 15.06 -1.00 -26.79
C PRO A 320 16.56 -1.30 -26.84
N ASP A 321 17.33 -0.52 -27.60
CA ASP A 321 18.79 -0.68 -27.67
C ASP A 321 19.51 -0.13 -26.43
N ASP A 322 18.85 0.77 -25.68
CA ASP A 322 19.38 1.32 -24.43
C ASP A 322 19.12 0.38 -23.23
N TYR A 323 18.35 -0.69 -23.44
CA TYR A 323 18.03 -1.72 -22.47
C TYR A 323 18.97 -2.93 -22.66
N ASP A 324 19.98 -3.01 -21.79
CA ASP A 324 20.96 -4.10 -21.70
C ASP A 324 21.14 -4.55 -20.23
N PRO A 325 20.14 -5.25 -19.67
CA PRO A 325 20.21 -5.70 -18.28
C PRO A 325 21.25 -6.82 -18.10
N GLU A 326 22.14 -6.66 -17.12
CA GLU A 326 23.08 -7.73 -16.75
C GLU A 326 22.35 -8.96 -16.16
N ILE A 327 21.20 -8.73 -15.50
CA ILE A 327 20.29 -9.76 -14.98
C ILE A 327 18.85 -9.22 -15.07
N GLU A 328 17.96 -9.94 -15.75
CA GLU A 328 16.51 -9.71 -15.69
C GLU A 328 15.92 -10.56 -14.55
N THR A 329 15.32 -9.91 -13.55
CA THR A 329 14.71 -10.56 -12.37
C THR A 329 13.20 -10.69 -12.48
#